data_AF-A0A6I5RFV7-F1
#
_entry.id   AF-A0A6I5RFV7-F1
#
_cell.length_a   1.000
_cell.length_b   1.000
_cell.length_c   1.000
_cell.angle_alpha   90.00
_cell.angle_beta   90.00
_cell.angle_gamma   90.00
#
_symmetry.space_group_name_H-M   'P 1'
#
loop_
_entity.id
_entity.type
_entity.pdbx_description
1 polymer ?
#
loop_
_entity_poly.entity_id
_entity_poly.type
_entity_poly.pdbx_seq_one_letter_code
_entity_poly.pdbx_strand_id
1 'polypeptide(L)'
;MPVTPAPTPPQEKESVSGQERASFWRVFVSTFGAIFLAELGDKTQLATLLMSAESGNPLVVFLGAGTALVMTSLIGVALGQWLSRKVSPHTLDTAAGAVLLAITVWLLWDVINF
;
A
#
# COMPACT_ATOMS: atom_id res chain seq x y z
N MET A 1 47.11 -1.05 48.97
CA MET A 1 46.56 0.26 48.61
C MET A 1 45.28 0.02 47.81
N PRO A 2 44.15 0.66 48.12
CA PRO A 2 42.97 0.54 47.27
C PRO A 2 43.25 1.29 45.97
N VAL A 3 43.11 0.62 44.83
CA VAL A 3 43.16 1.28 43.52
C VAL A 3 41.83 1.99 43.32
N THR A 4 41.83 3.31 43.21
CA THR A 4 40.62 4.06 42.86
C THR A 4 40.26 3.73 41.41
N PRO A 5 39.05 3.25 41.09
CA PRO A 5 38.65 3.05 39.71
C PRO A 5 38.59 4.40 38.99
N ALA A 6 39.14 4.44 37.77
CA ALA A 6 39.13 5.64 36.94
C ALA A 6 37.68 6.11 36.67
N PRO A 7 37.44 7.44 36.56
CA PRO A 7 36.12 7.94 36.21
C PRO A 7 35.72 7.40 34.83
N THR A 8 34.55 6.77 34.76
CA THR A 8 33.97 6.28 33.52
C THR A 8 33.80 7.46 32.55
N PRO A 9 34.26 7.36 31.28
CA PRO A 9 34.09 8.44 30.33
C PRO A 9 32.60 8.78 30.14
N PRO A 10 32.26 10.04 29.80
CA PRO A 10 30.88 10.46 29.64
C PRO A 10 30.20 9.57 28.59
N GLN A 11 29.12 8.90 29.00
CA GLN A 11 28.24 8.17 28.07
C GLN A 11 27.61 9.20 27.14
N GLU A 12 28.07 9.23 25.89
CA GLU A 12 27.56 10.07 24.83
C GLU A 12 26.09 9.73 24.59
N LYS A 13 25.19 10.61 25.04
CA LYS A 13 23.76 10.56 24.71
C LYS A 13 23.59 10.96 23.24
N GLU A 14 23.88 10.06 22.30
CA GLU A 14 23.58 10.28 20.89
C GLU A 14 22.67 9.21 20.29
N SER A 15 21.55 9.72 19.72
CA SER A 15 21.01 9.32 18.41
C SER A 15 19.89 8.27 18.27
N VAL A 16 19.07 7.99 19.30
CA VAL A 16 17.86 7.15 19.10
C VAL A 16 16.84 7.80 18.14
N SER A 17 16.76 9.14 18.07
CA SER A 17 15.78 9.85 17.23
C SER A 17 16.11 9.91 15.73
N GLY A 18 17.40 9.77 15.36
CA GLY A 18 17.85 9.84 13.97
C GLY A 18 17.57 8.56 13.19
N GLN A 19 17.72 7.40 13.83
CA GLN A 19 17.50 6.09 13.21
C GLN A 19 16.01 5.81 12.92
N GLU A 20 15.10 6.15 13.84
CA GLU A 20 13.66 5.95 13.62
C GLU A 20 13.12 6.78 12.45
N ARG A 21 13.58 8.03 12.35
CA ARG A 21 13.16 8.97 11.30
C ARG A 21 13.68 8.53 9.93
N ALA A 22 14.93 8.05 9.86
CA ALA A 22 15.48 7.46 8.65
C ALA A 22 14.72 6.18 8.22
N SER A 23 14.30 5.35 9.18
CA SER A 23 13.48 4.16 8.92
C SER A 23 12.10 4.50 8.35
N PHE A 24 11.39 5.46 8.96
CA PHE A 24 10.08 5.90 8.48
C PHE A 24 10.12 6.41 7.03
N TRP A 25 11.06 7.33 6.73
CA TRP A 25 11.20 7.87 5.39
C TRP A 25 11.56 6.80 4.37
N ARG A 26 12.40 5.82 4.75
CA ARG A 26 12.75 4.71 3.87
C ARG A 26 11.54 3.84 3.54
N VAL A 27 10.74 3.48 4.53
CA VAL A 27 9.50 2.71 4.34
C VAL A 27 8.48 3.50 3.52
N PHE A 28 8.27 4.78 3.85
CA PHE A 28 7.34 5.64 3.12
C PHE A 28 7.71 5.73 1.64
N VAL A 29 8.96 6.08 1.32
CA VAL A 29 9.40 6.22 -0.08
C VAL A 29 9.35 4.89 -0.81
N SER A 30 9.75 3.77 -0.18
CA SER A 30 9.68 2.46 -0.83
C SER A 30 8.25 2.02 -1.11
N THR A 31 7.35 2.19 -0.14
CA THR A 31 5.96 1.75 -0.28
C THR A 31 5.20 2.68 -1.23
N PHE A 32 5.37 4.00 -1.09
CA PHE A 32 4.78 4.97 -2.02
C PHE A 32 5.29 4.73 -3.44
N GLY A 33 6.61 4.58 -3.63
CA GLY A 33 7.19 4.35 -4.95
C GLY A 33 6.70 3.05 -5.59
N ALA A 34 6.67 1.95 -4.84
CA ALA A 34 6.18 0.66 -5.35
C ALA A 34 4.70 0.72 -5.74
N ILE A 35 3.84 1.28 -4.88
CA ILE A 35 2.40 1.39 -5.14
C ILE A 35 2.15 2.38 -6.28
N PHE A 36 2.80 3.54 -6.27
CA PHE A 36 2.66 4.53 -7.33
C PHE A 36 3.01 3.96 -8.70
N LEU A 37 4.16 3.27 -8.82
CA LEU A 37 4.54 2.62 -10.09
C LEU A 37 3.57 1.50 -10.48
N ALA A 38 3.06 0.72 -9.53
CA ALA A 38 2.10 -0.35 -9.80
C ALA A 38 0.73 0.19 -10.28
N GLU A 39 0.33 1.36 -9.78
CA GLU A 39 -0.96 1.99 -10.08
C GLU A 39 -0.90 2.97 -11.27
N LEU A 40 0.30 3.39 -11.71
CA LEU A 40 0.47 4.34 -12.80
C LEU A 40 -0.14 3.81 -14.11
N GLY A 41 -1.11 4.54 -14.64
CA GLY A 41 -1.78 4.18 -15.89
C GLY A 41 -2.84 3.10 -15.74
N ASP A 42 -3.32 2.84 -14.51
CA ASP A 42 -4.48 1.96 -14.32
C ASP A 42 -5.73 2.50 -15.05
N LYS A 43 -6.62 1.59 -15.43
CA LYS A 43 -7.89 1.87 -16.09
C LYS A 43 -8.74 2.86 -15.30
N THR A 44 -8.68 2.86 -13.97
CA THR A 44 -9.40 3.84 -13.14
C THR A 44 -8.87 5.26 -13.31
N GLN A 45 -7.56 5.45 -13.56
CA GLN A 45 -6.98 6.77 -13.82
C GLN A 45 -7.44 7.31 -15.18
N LEU A 46 -7.45 6.48 -16.22
CA LEU A 46 -7.98 6.85 -17.53
C LEU A 46 -9.47 7.18 -17.48
N ALA A 47 -10.26 6.37 -16.77
CA ALA A 47 -11.69 6.64 -16.58
C ALA A 47 -11.93 7.97 -15.85
N THR A 48 -11.15 8.26 -14.79
CA THR A 48 -11.25 9.52 -14.05
C THR A 48 -10.84 10.72 -14.90
N LEU A 49 -9.80 10.60 -15.71
CA LEU A 49 -9.37 11.63 -16.65
C LEU A 49 -10.43 11.92 -17.71
N LEU A 50 -11.00 10.88 -18.32
CA LEU A 50 -12.09 11.02 -19.30
C LEU A 50 -13.32 11.66 -18.67
N MET A 51 -13.74 11.21 -17.49
CA MET A 51 -14.87 11.78 -16.77
C MET A 51 -14.63 13.24 -16.38
N SER A 52 -13.39 13.59 -16.01
CA SER A 52 -12.99 14.97 -15.75
C SER A 52 -13.04 15.83 -17.01
N ALA A 53 -12.67 15.27 -18.17
CA ALA A 53 -12.74 15.98 -19.45
C ALA A 53 -14.20 16.20 -19.91
N GLU A 54 -15.07 15.20 -19.71
CA GLU A 54 -16.48 15.28 -20.11
C GLU A 54 -17.33 16.16 -19.19
N SER A 55 -17.10 16.10 -17.87
CA SER A 55 -17.94 16.80 -16.88
C SER A 55 -17.79 18.32 -16.90
N GLY A 56 -16.69 18.86 -17.44
CA GLY A 56 -16.34 20.28 -17.37
C GLY A 56 -16.07 20.80 -15.94
N ASN A 57 -16.15 19.95 -14.92
CA ASN A 57 -15.95 20.31 -13.52
C ASN A 57 -14.99 19.30 -12.83
N PRO A 58 -13.67 19.55 -12.91
CA PRO A 58 -12.66 18.62 -12.40
C PRO A 58 -12.75 18.41 -10.87
N LEU A 59 -13.24 19.40 -10.12
CA LEU A 59 -13.37 19.30 -8.67
C LEU A 59 -14.44 18.29 -8.25
N VAL A 60 -15.57 18.26 -8.97
CA VAL A 60 -16.64 17.30 -8.69
C VAL A 60 -16.18 15.87 -8.98
N VAL A 61 -15.47 15.67 -10.09
CA VAL A 61 -14.92 14.35 -10.45
C VAL A 61 -13.85 13.93 -9.46
N PHE A 62 -12.95 14.83 -9.06
CA PHE A 62 -11.95 14.55 -8.04
C PHE A 62 -12.57 14.10 -6.72
N LEU A 63 -13.58 14.83 -6.22
CA LEU A 63 -14.27 14.47 -4.99
C LEU A 63 -15.05 13.16 -5.13
N GLY A 64 -15.71 12.95 -6.26
CA GLY A 64 -16.46 11.71 -6.53
C GLY A 64 -15.56 10.49 -6.60
N ALA A 65 -14.52 10.53 -7.46
CA ALA A 65 -13.55 9.45 -7.62
C ALA A 65 -12.75 9.20 -6.32
N GLY A 66 -12.31 10.28 -5.65
CA GLY A 66 -11.61 10.18 -4.36
C GLY A 66 -12.47 9.55 -3.27
N THR A 67 -13.75 9.94 -3.17
CA THR A 67 -14.69 9.32 -2.22
C THR A 67 -14.94 7.85 -2.55
N ALA A 68 -15.14 7.53 -3.83
CA ALA A 68 -15.32 6.16 -4.28
C ALA A 68 -14.11 5.28 -3.96
N LEU A 69 -12.89 5.79 -4.16
CA LEU A 69 -11.65 5.10 -3.82
C LEU A 69 -11.56 4.83 -2.32
N VAL A 70 -11.75 5.86 -1.48
CA VAL A 70 -11.72 5.71 -0.03
C VAL A 70 -12.75 4.71 0.47
N MET A 71 -13.99 4.78 -0.05
CA MET A 71 -15.05 3.85 0.33
C MET A 71 -14.74 2.42 -0.09
N THR A 72 -14.26 2.22 -1.31
CA THR A 72 -13.91 0.89 -1.82
C THR A 72 -12.76 0.28 -1.02
N SER A 73 -11.72 1.08 -0.72
CA SER A 73 -10.61 0.65 0.14
C SER A 73 -11.08 0.31 1.56
N LEU A 74 -11.95 1.14 2.14
CA LEU A 74 -12.47 0.89 3.49
C LEU A 74 -13.27 -0.42 3.55
N ILE A 75 -14.13 -0.66 2.57
CA ILE A 75 -14.89 -1.91 2.46
C ILE A 75 -13.93 -3.09 2.30
N GLY A 76 -12.94 -2.98 1.41
CA GLY A 76 -11.93 -4.01 1.19
C GLY A 76 -11.14 -4.36 2.46
N VAL A 77 -10.68 -3.35 3.20
CA VAL A 77 -9.96 -3.54 4.47
C VAL A 77 -10.87 -4.13 5.54
N ALA A 78 -12.11 -3.64 5.68
CA ALA A 78 -13.05 -4.16 6.66
C ALA A 78 -13.38 -5.65 6.42
N LEU A 79 -13.65 -6.01 5.16
CA LEU A 79 -13.88 -7.40 4.75
C LEU A 79 -12.63 -8.27 4.93
N GLY A 80 -11.47 -7.78 4.51
CA GLY A 80 -10.19 -8.46 4.69
C GLY A 80 -9.86 -8.72 6.16
N GLN A 81 -10.09 -7.73 7.03
CA GLN A 81 -9.90 -7.87 8.47
C GLN A 81 -10.92 -8.83 9.10
N TRP A 82 -12.17 -8.83 8.64
CA TRP A 82 -13.15 -9.80 9.09
C TRP A 82 -12.78 -11.23 8.68
N LEU A 83 -12.29 -11.40 7.45
CA LEU A 83 -11.90 -12.69 6.90
C LEU A 83 -10.63 -13.25 7.57
N SER A 84 -9.64 -12.39 7.84
CA SER A 84 -8.40 -12.77 8.52
C SER A 84 -8.59 -13.26 9.95
N ARG A 85 -9.71 -12.90 10.59
CA ARG A 85 -10.08 -13.44 11.92
C ARG A 85 -10.68 -14.85 11.87
N LYS A 86 -11.21 -15.26 10.72
CA LYS A 86 -11.90 -16.55 10.56
C LYS A 86 -11.05 -17.61 9.85
N VAL A 87 -10.10 -17.18 9.02
CA VAL A 87 -9.33 -18.04 8.11
C VAL A 87 -7.84 -17.87 8.39
N SER A 88 -7.10 -18.99 8.34
CA SER A 88 -5.64 -18.99 8.47
C SER A 88 -4.99 -18.09 7.41
N PRO A 89 -3.96 -17.29 7.77
CA PRO A 89 -3.23 -16.46 6.82
C PRO A 89 -2.72 -17.23 5.60
N HIS A 90 -2.25 -18.46 5.81
CA HIS A 90 -1.72 -19.30 4.73
C HIS A 90 -2.79 -19.67 3.69
N THR A 91 -4.03 -19.91 4.13
CA THR A 91 -5.15 -20.17 3.23
C THR A 91 -5.54 -18.92 2.45
N LEU A 92 -5.45 -17.74 3.06
CA LEU A 92 -5.75 -16.47 2.39
C LEU A 92 -4.73 -16.14 1.31
N ASP A 93 -3.44 -16.30 1.60
CA ASP A 93 -2.38 -16.06 0.62
C ASP A 93 -2.50 -17.00 -0.57
N THR A 94 -2.75 -18.29 -0.30
CA THR A 94 -2.91 -19.31 -1.34
C THR A 94 -4.18 -19.05 -2.18
N ALA A 95 -5.29 -18.70 -1.53
CA ALA A 95 -6.54 -18.40 -2.22
C ALA A 95 -6.42 -17.13 -3.08
N ALA A 96 -5.78 -16.08 -2.57
CA ALA A 96 -5.54 -14.85 -3.33
C ALA A 96 -4.71 -15.14 -4.58
N GLY A 97 -3.61 -15.88 -4.44
CA GLY A 97 -2.79 -16.30 -5.58
C GLY A 97 -3.55 -17.16 -6.59
N ALA A 98 -4.33 -18.14 -6.12
CA ALA A 98 -5.13 -19.01 -6.98
C ALA A 98 -6.20 -18.25 -7.77
N VAL A 99 -6.91 -17.32 -7.11
CA VAL A 99 -7.91 -16.45 -7.77
C VAL A 99 -7.23 -15.57 -8.82
N LEU A 100 -6.07 -15.00 -8.50
CA LEU A 100 -5.34 -14.12 -9.42
C LEU A 100 -4.81 -14.87 -10.65
N LEU A 101 -4.34 -16.10 -10.47
CA LEU A 101 -3.98 -17.00 -11.57
C LEU A 101 -5.20 -17.38 -12.42
N ALA A 102 -6.33 -17.70 -11.79
CA ALA A 102 -7.56 -18.05 -12.50
C ALA A 102 -8.06 -16.88 -13.37
N ILE A 103 -8.06 -15.66 -12.83
CA ILE A 103 -8.42 -14.44 -13.57
C ILE A 103 -7.44 -14.22 -14.73
N THR A 104 -6.14 -14.40 -14.51
CA THR A 104 -5.12 -14.28 -15.56
C THR A 104 -5.36 -15.26 -16.71
N VAL A 105 -5.60 -16.54 -16.40
CA VAL A 105 -5.87 -17.56 -17.41
C VAL A 105 -7.16 -17.24 -18.17
N TRP A 106 -8.20 -16.80 -17.46
CA TRP A 106 -9.47 -16.44 -18.07
C TRP A 106 -9.36 -15.26 -19.02
N LEU A 107 -8.68 -14.18 -18.61
CA LEU A 107 -8.41 -13.03 -19.47
C LEU A 107 -7.55 -13.40 -20.69
N LEU A 108 -6.56 -14.28 -20.51
CA LEU A 108 -5.72 -14.73 -21.61
C LEU A 108 -6.53 -15.55 -22.63
N TRP A 109 -7.42 -16.41 -22.15
CA TRP A 109 -8.34 -17.15 -23.01
C TRP A 109 -9.26 -16.20 -23.77
N ASP A 110 -9.86 -15.22 -23.10
CA ASP A 110 -10.74 -14.23 -23.72
C ASP A 110 -10.02 -13.47 -24.84
N VAL A 111 -8.78 -13.03 -24.59
CA VAL A 111 -7.94 -12.34 -25.60
C VAL A 111 -7.60 -13.22 -26.81
N ILE A 112 -7.38 -14.52 -26.62
CA ILE A 112 -7.05 -15.43 -27.73
C ILE A 112 -8.29 -15.78 -28.58
N ASN A 113 -9.47 -15.78 -27.98
CA ASN A 113 -10.72 -16.13 -28.65
C ASN A 113 -11.47 -14.91 -29.21
N PHE A 114 -10.90 -13.71 -29.07
CA PHE A 114 -11.36 -12.47 -29.68
C PHE A 114 -10.81 -12.31 -31.10
#